data_AF-A0A412XCG6-F1
#
_entry.id   AF-A0A412XCG6-F1
#
_cell.length_a   1.000
_cell.length_b   1.000
_cell.length_c   1.000
_cell.angle_alpha   90.00
_cell.angle_beta   90.00
_cell.angle_gamma   90.00
#
_symmetry.space_group_name_H-M   'P 1'
#
loop_
_entity.id
_entity.type
_entity.pdbx_description
1 polymer ?
#
loop_
_entity_poly.entity_id
_entity_poly.type
_entity_poly.pdbx_seq_one_letter_code
_entity_poly.pdbx_strand_id
1 'polypeptide(L)'
;MRIKELLKEKGCTQQELADMVGVSYQSMKQTLNAPSVTTSTLEKIATALNVPMWQLFASPEEVQPKKDGVSVKCPHCEKSFNINIKVE
;
A
#
# COMPACT_ATOMS: atom_id res chain seq x y z
N MET A 1 -1.74 -0.73 10.23
CA MET A 1 -0.92 -0.44 9.04
C MET A 1 -0.13 -1.69 8.67
N ARG A 2 0.05 -1.97 7.38
CA ARG A 2 0.74 -3.18 6.87
C ARG A 2 2.23 -2.96 6.61
N ILE A 3 2.81 -1.90 7.18
CA ILE A 3 4.23 -1.53 6.96
C ILE A 3 5.19 -2.67 7.36
N LYS A 4 4.89 -3.42 8.44
CA LYS A 4 5.70 -4.57 8.85
C LYS A 4 5.68 -5.72 7.83
N GLU A 5 4.58 -5.89 7.10
CA GLU A 5 4.47 -6.90 6.03
C GLU A 5 5.23 -6.41 4.79
N LEU A 6 5.02 -5.16 4.39
CA LEU A 6 5.74 -4.53 3.27
C LEU A 6 7.26 -4.61 3.44
N LEU A 7 7.76 -4.42 4.66
CA LEU A 7 9.18 -4.58 4.97
C LEU A 7 9.67 -6.01 4.69
N LYS A 8 8.88 -7.03 5.06
CA LYS A 8 9.22 -8.43 4.77
C LYS A 8 9.18 -8.73 3.27
N GLU A 9 8.15 -8.25 2.57
CA GLU A 9 8.00 -8.43 1.12
C GLU A 9 9.16 -7.79 0.34
N LYS A 10 9.63 -6.63 0.80
CA LYS A 10 10.75 -5.89 0.19
C LYS A 10 12.13 -6.39 0.68
N GLY A 11 12.19 -7.30 1.64
CA GLY A 11 13.45 -7.75 2.26
C GLY A 11 14.19 -6.65 3.03
N CYS A 12 13.47 -5.64 3.53
CA CYS A 12 14.02 -4.47 4.20
C CYS A 12 13.78 -4.55 5.71
N THR A 13 14.76 -4.15 6.50
CA THR A 13 14.65 -4.13 7.96
C THR A 13 14.05 -2.82 8.48
N GLN A 14 13.53 -2.83 9.70
CA GLN A 14 13.07 -1.60 10.37
C GLN A 14 14.20 -0.59 10.58
N GLN A 15 15.44 -1.07 10.74
CA GLN A 15 16.61 -0.21 10.86
C GLN A 15 16.94 0.46 9.54
N GLU A 16 16.96 -0.28 8.43
CA GLU A 16 17.18 0.30 7.09
C GLU A 16 16.10 1.29 6.70
N LEU A 17 14.83 1.02 7.05
CA LEU A 17 13.77 2.00 6.86
C LEU A 17 14.01 3.27 7.69
N ALA A 18 14.49 3.15 8.92
CA ALA A 18 14.82 4.30 9.76
C ALA A 18 15.96 5.13 9.16
N ASP A 19 17.03 4.47 8.69
CA ASP A 19 18.15 5.10 7.98
C ASP A 19 17.67 5.83 6.71
N MET A 20 16.82 5.19 5.91
CA MET A 20 16.31 5.76 4.66
C MET A 20 15.38 6.95 4.88
N VAL A 21 14.62 6.96 5.98
CA VAL A 21 13.74 8.08 6.38
C VAL A 21 14.54 9.17 7.14
N GLY A 22 15.76 8.87 7.59
CA GLY A 22 16.61 9.78 8.34
C GLY A 22 16.18 9.97 9.80
N VAL A 23 15.65 8.92 10.43
CA VAL A 23 15.18 8.92 11.82
C VAL A 23 15.86 7.85 12.65
N SER A 24 15.81 7.98 13.98
CA SER A 24 16.32 6.94 14.86
C SER A 24 15.47 5.66 14.77
N TYR A 25 16.11 4.51 14.98
CA TYR A 25 15.40 3.22 15.06
C TYR A 25 14.29 3.22 16.13
N GLN A 26 14.51 3.88 17.27
CA GLN A 26 13.49 4.00 18.32
C GLN A 26 12.27 4.79 17.85
N SER A 27 12.49 5.93 17.18
CA SER A 27 11.41 6.72 16.58
C SER A 27 10.65 5.95 15.51
N MET A 28 11.36 5.17 14.68
CA MET A 28 10.74 4.31 13.68
C MET A 28 9.88 3.22 14.34
N LYS A 29 10.40 2.56 15.38
CA LYS A 29 9.65 1.55 16.14
C LYS A 29 8.41 2.14 16.81
N GLN A 30 8.50 3.34 17.38
CA GLN A 30 7.32 4.03 17.92
C GLN A 30 6.30 4.34 16.81
N THR A 31 6.76 4.86 15.68
CA THR A 31 5.90 5.17 14.52
C THR A 31 5.15 3.94 14.01
N LEU A 32 5.83 2.79 13.92
CA LEU A 32 5.24 1.53 13.44
C LEU A 32 4.23 0.90 14.41
N ASN A 33 4.27 1.26 15.69
CA ASN A 33 3.35 0.76 16.71
C ASN A 33 2.32 1.81 17.15
N ALA A 34 2.45 3.05 16.68
CA ALA A 34 1.52 4.12 17.01
C ALA A 34 0.15 3.88 16.36
N PRO A 35 -0.95 4.21 17.06
CA PRO A 35 -2.30 4.11 16.49
C PRO A 35 -2.53 5.14 15.36
N SER A 36 -1.84 6.28 15.41
CA SER A 36 -1.90 7.33 14.40
C SER A 36 -0.52 7.95 14.18
N VAL A 37 -0.25 8.33 12.94
CA VAL A 37 1.02 8.91 12.49
C VAL A 37 0.69 10.11 11.61
N THR A 38 1.54 11.14 11.64
CA THR A 38 1.37 12.30 10.77
C THR A 38 1.49 11.92 9.29
N THR A 39 0.72 12.61 8.43
CA THR A 39 0.73 12.42 6.98
C THR A 39 2.13 12.55 6.39
N SER A 40 2.89 13.56 6.83
CA SER A 40 4.27 13.78 6.35
C SER A 40 5.18 12.58 6.64
N THR A 41 5.05 11.93 7.80
CA THR A 41 5.86 10.74 8.12
C THR A 41 5.42 9.54 7.27
N LEU A 42 4.11 9.37 7.03
CA LEU A 42 3.60 8.33 6.14
C LEU A 42 4.09 8.52 4.70
N GLU A 43 4.12 9.76 4.20
CA GLU A 43 4.66 10.08 2.87
C GLU A 43 6.15 9.76 2.77
N LYS A 44 6.95 10.08 3.80
CA LYS A 44 8.37 9.71 3.85
C LYS A 44 8.56 8.21 3.83
N ILE A 45 7.78 7.46 4.59
CA ILE A 45 7.83 5.98 4.61
C ILE A 45 7.45 5.41 3.24
N ALA A 46 6.36 5.89 2.64
CA ALA A 46 5.92 5.48 1.31
C ALA A 46 7.00 5.75 0.25
N THR A 47 7.62 6.93 0.32
CA THR A 47 8.71 7.34 -0.58
C THR A 47 9.94 6.46 -0.40
N ALA A 48 10.37 6.22 0.84
CA ALA A 48 11.49 5.34 1.16
C ALA A 48 11.25 3.91 0.64
N LEU A 49 10.06 3.37 0.88
CA LEU A 49 9.69 2.04 0.40
C LEU A 49 9.38 2.00 -1.11
N ASN A 50 9.37 3.15 -1.79
CA ASN A 50 8.97 3.29 -3.20
C ASN A 50 7.62 2.60 -3.47
N VAL A 51 6.61 2.95 -2.69
CA VAL A 51 5.23 2.47 -2.83
C VAL A 51 4.26 3.65 -2.72
N PRO A 52 3.08 3.57 -3.34
CA PRO A 52 2.05 4.57 -3.11
C PRO A 52 1.52 4.52 -1.67
N MET A 53 1.08 5.67 -1.15
CA MET A 53 0.66 5.82 0.25
C MET A 53 -0.46 4.84 0.68
N TRP A 54 -1.42 4.55 -0.19
CA TRP A 54 -2.51 3.61 0.10
C TRP A 54 -2.00 2.19 0.39
N GLN A 55 -0.85 1.81 -0.16
CA GLN A 55 -0.29 0.48 -0.01
C GLN A 55 0.24 0.23 1.42
N LEU A 56 0.49 1.30 2.19
CA LEU A 56 0.80 1.20 3.62
C LEU A 56 -0.38 0.62 4.45
N PHE A 57 -1.58 0.62 3.87
CA PHE A 57 -2.83 0.20 4.53
C PHE A 57 -3.45 -1.05 3.93
N ALA A 58 -3.35 -1.26 2.62
CA ALA A 58 -3.94 -2.39 1.91
C ALA A 58 -2.99 -2.97 0.86
N SER A 59 -3.06 -4.28 0.63
CA SER A 59 -2.30 -4.88 -0.47
C SER A 59 -2.92 -4.57 -1.83
N PRO A 60 -2.11 -4.54 -2.90
CA PRO A 60 -2.62 -4.38 -4.27
C PRO A 60 -3.66 -5.45 -4.64
N GLU A 61 -3.59 -6.66 -4.07
CA GLU A 61 -4.62 -7.70 -4.27
C GLU A 61 -5.96 -7.36 -3.61
N GLU A 62 -5.97 -6.71 -2.44
CA GLU A 62 -7.20 -6.31 -1.75
C GLU A 62 -7.91 -5.15 -2.46
N VAL A 63 -7.13 -4.26 -3.07
CA VAL A 63 -7.63 -3.06 -3.75
C VAL A 63 -7.98 -3.34 -5.21
N GLN A 64 -7.48 -4.44 -5.79
CA GLN A 64 -7.84 -4.83 -7.13
C GLN A 64 -9.32 -5.26 -7.20
N PRO A 65 -10.08 -4.77 -8.19
CA PRO A 65 -11.44 -5.26 -8.40
C PRO A 65 -11.38 -6.77 -8.69
N LYS A 66 -12.15 -7.56 -7.94
CA LYS A 66 -12.26 -9.01 -8.11
C LYS A 66 -12.48 -9.33 -9.59
N LYS A 67 -11.60 -10.17 -10.15
CA LYS A 67 -11.59 -10.54 -11.58
C LYS A 67 -12.65 -11.59 -11.93
N ASP A 68 -13.61 -11.86 -11.05
CA ASP A 68 -14.76 -12.75 -11.27
C ASP A 68 -15.80 -12.18 -12.26
N GLY A 69 -15.40 -11.25 -13.14
CA GLY A 69 -16.27 -10.59 -14.09
C GLY A 69 -15.65 -10.56 -15.48
N VAL A 70 -16.49 -10.30 -16.48
CA VAL A 70 -16.00 -9.99 -17.83
C VAL A 70 -15.45 -8.56 -17.79
N SER A 71 -14.17 -8.40 -18.14
CA SER A 71 -13.55 -7.08 -18.28
C SER A 71 -14.02 -6.43 -19.58
N VAL A 72 -14.88 -5.41 -19.45
CA VAL A 72 -15.38 -4.64 -20.58
C VAL A 72 -14.69 -3.28 -20.60
N LYS A 73 -14.15 -2.91 -21.76
CA LYS A 73 -13.60 -1.56 -22.01
C LYS A 73 -14.74 -0.63 -22.39
N CYS A 74 -14.88 0.48 -21.66
CA CYS A 74 -15.83 1.53 -22.02
C CYS A 74 -15.39 2.19 -23.34
N PRO A 75 -16.22 2.21 -24.39
CA PRO A 75 -15.88 2.86 -25.67
C PRO A 75 -15.86 4.39 -25.59
N HIS A 76 -16.32 5.00 -24.49
CA HIS A 76 -16.39 6.46 -24.33
C HIS A 76 -15.25 7.05 -23.48
N CYS A 77 -14.76 6.33 -22.46
CA CYS A 77 -13.72 6.84 -21.56
C CYS A 77 -12.54 5.88 -21.37
N GLU A 78 -12.47 4.82 -22.19
CA GLU A 78 -11.39 3.81 -22.25
C GLU A 78 -11.10 3.06 -20.94
N LYS A 79 -11.85 3.35 -19.87
CA LYS A 79 -11.75 2.67 -18.57
C LYS A 79 -12.33 1.26 -18.66
N SER A 80 -11.61 0.32 -18.07
CA SER A 80 -12.03 -1.08 -17.98
C SER A 80 -12.77 -1.31 -16.66
N PHE A 81 -13.92 -1.98 -16.72
CA PHE A 81 -14.70 -2.36 -15.54
C PHE A 81 -15.14 -3.83 -15.63
N ASN A 82 -15.35 -4.45 -14.47
CA ASN A 82 -15.79 -5.84 -14.36
C ASN A 82 -17.32 -5.88 -14.27
N ILE A 83 -17.94 -6.68 -15.13
CA ILE A 83 -19.37 -6.97 -15.08
C ILE A 83 -19.55 -8.41 -14.58
N ASN A 84 -20.30 -8.58 -13.49
CA ASN A 84 -20.71 -9.90 -13.01
C ASN A 84 -22.12 -10.19 -13.55
N ILE A 85 -22.24 -11.10 -14.50
CA ILE A 85 -23.53 -11.50 -15.08
C ILE A 85 -24.00 -12.73 -14.30
N LYS A 86 -25.07 -12.58 -13.51
CA LYS A 86 -25.82 -13.73 -12.99
C LYS A 86 -26.85 -14.13 -14.03
N VAL A 87 -26.68 -15.29 -14.65
CA VAL A 87 -27.71 -15.92 -15.49
C VAL A 87 -28.50 -16.83 -14.57
N GLU A 88 -29.80 -16.55 -14.46
CA GLU A 88 -30.79 -17.37 -13.75
C GLU A 88 -31.48 -18.31 -14.75
#